data_AF-A0A4R6JL84-F1
#
_entry.id   AF-A0A4R6JL84-F1
#
_cell.length_a   1.000
_cell.length_b   1.000
_cell.length_c   1.000
_cell.angle_alpha   90.00
_cell.angle_beta   90.00
_cell.angle_gamma   90.00
#
_symmetry.space_group_name_H-M   'P 1'
#
loop_
_entity.id
_entity.type
_entity.pdbx_description
1 polymer ?
#
loop_
_entity_poly.entity_id
_entity_poly.type
_entity_poly.pdbx_seq_one_letter_code
_entity_poly.pdbx_strand_id
1 'polypeptide(L)'
;MAALGTPASAHEGHGPAAATGQQTRPAETAPEPSLAEGVERSRQRAFYFAATMSGDQEVPTEGGPAVGDPDGRATTVVRVQGNRVSFVASWRNQQAATLFHLHEGRRGQNGDVRVTLLSAALPETVTSVAGVARIDDARITEPTLGHIHRGQRGANGDVVVPLFTTEIPDGVVAVSGSVPVKDAGLLREIKDRPRDFYLNLHTEEQPGGAVRGQLFARR
;
A
#
# COMPACT_ATOMS: atom_id res chain seq x y z
N MET A 1 -40.87 16.51 -19.94
CA MET A 1 -40.75 16.62 -18.48
C MET A 1 -40.88 15.22 -17.92
N ALA A 2 -39.76 14.57 -17.63
CA ALA A 2 -39.73 13.25 -16.99
C ALA A 2 -39.11 13.44 -15.60
N ALA A 3 -39.81 12.94 -14.60
CA ALA A 3 -39.50 13.12 -13.19
C ALA A 3 -38.13 12.52 -12.85
N LEU A 4 -37.26 13.33 -12.26
CA LEU A 4 -36.03 12.89 -11.64
C LEU A 4 -36.40 12.04 -10.42
N GLY A 5 -35.97 10.77 -10.43
CA GLY A 5 -36.13 9.86 -9.31
C GLY A 5 -35.39 10.38 -8.08
N THR A 6 -36.01 10.21 -6.92
CA THR A 6 -35.49 10.53 -5.59
C THR A 6 -34.12 9.87 -5.37
N PRO A 7 -33.12 10.57 -4.81
CA PRO A 7 -31.82 9.98 -4.53
C PRO A 7 -31.93 8.87 -3.48
N ALA A 8 -31.16 7.80 -3.66
CA ALA A 8 -30.97 6.76 -2.65
C ALA A 8 -30.16 7.32 -1.48
N SER A 9 -30.76 7.30 -0.29
CA SER A 9 -30.12 7.69 0.96
C SER A 9 -29.03 6.67 1.33
N ALA A 10 -27.80 7.14 1.49
CA ALA A 10 -26.78 6.38 2.22
C ALA A 10 -27.22 6.28 3.69
N HIS A 11 -27.17 5.07 4.26
CA HIS A 11 -27.53 4.81 5.65
C HIS A 11 -26.59 5.56 6.60
N GLU A 12 -27.17 6.46 7.40
CA GLU A 12 -26.52 7.15 8.51
C GLU A 12 -26.13 6.14 9.59
N GLY A 13 -24.82 5.99 9.79
CA GLY A 13 -24.29 5.11 10.82
C GLY A 13 -22.94 5.58 11.32
N HIS A 14 -22.81 6.87 11.63
CA HIS A 14 -21.80 7.42 12.55
C HIS A 14 -22.37 8.72 13.15
N GLY A 15 -22.60 8.75 14.47
CA GLY A 15 -23.08 9.93 15.17
C GLY A 15 -22.08 11.10 15.12
N PRO A 16 -22.52 12.33 15.44
CA PRO A 16 -21.69 13.52 15.28
C PRO A 16 -20.54 13.51 16.29
N ALA A 17 -19.32 13.29 15.80
CA ALA A 17 -18.13 13.68 16.54
C ALA A 17 -18.09 15.22 16.59
N ALA A 18 -18.01 15.77 17.81
CA ALA A 18 -17.97 17.19 18.06
C ALA A 18 -16.87 17.87 17.22
N ALA A 19 -17.25 18.92 16.50
CA ALA A 19 -16.37 19.77 15.71
C ALA A 19 -15.31 20.40 16.61
N THR A 20 -14.14 19.78 16.65
CA THR A 20 -12.93 20.41 17.19
C THR A 20 -12.35 21.21 16.03
N GLY A 21 -12.27 22.54 16.19
CA GLY A 21 -11.87 23.46 15.12
C GLY A 21 -10.53 23.08 14.50
N GLN A 22 -10.58 22.46 13.32
CA GLN A 22 -9.42 22.29 12.47
C GLN A 22 -9.20 23.64 11.76
N GLN A 23 -8.24 24.39 12.29
CA GLN A 23 -7.62 25.50 11.58
C GLN A 23 -7.25 24.98 10.18
N THR A 24 -7.77 25.64 9.14
CA THR A 24 -7.41 25.33 7.76
C THR A 24 -5.91 25.56 7.60
N ARG A 25 -5.12 24.48 7.62
CA ARG A 25 -3.71 24.53 7.24
C ARG A 25 -3.65 25.10 5.83
N PRO A 26 -2.81 26.12 5.55
CA PRO A 26 -2.55 26.55 4.19
C PRO A 26 -2.17 25.33 3.36
N ALA A 27 -2.65 25.24 2.13
CA ALA A 27 -2.29 24.17 1.21
C ALA A 27 -0.76 24.10 1.13
N GLU A 28 -0.19 23.07 1.75
CA GLU A 28 1.22 22.77 1.67
C GLU A 28 1.51 22.52 0.20
N THR A 29 2.29 23.42 -0.42
CA THR A 29 2.74 23.26 -1.80
C THR A 29 3.37 21.88 -1.91
N ALA A 30 2.74 20.99 -2.68
CA ALA A 30 3.25 19.66 -2.89
C ALA A 30 4.73 19.78 -3.32
N PRO A 31 5.64 19.03 -2.70
CA PRO A 31 7.06 19.18 -3.00
C PRO A 31 7.31 18.98 -4.49
N GLU A 32 8.18 19.84 -5.04
CA GLU A 32 8.60 19.75 -6.45
C GLU A 32 9.09 18.32 -6.73
N PRO A 33 8.60 17.67 -7.81
CA PRO A 33 8.92 16.29 -8.10
C PRO A 33 10.42 16.12 -8.34
N SER A 34 11.08 15.26 -7.55
CA SER A 34 12.50 14.95 -7.72
C SER A 34 12.76 14.26 -9.06
N LEU A 35 13.71 14.79 -9.83
CA LEU A 35 14.17 14.17 -11.07
C LEU A 35 14.81 12.80 -10.81
N ALA A 36 15.56 12.65 -9.72
CA ALA A 36 16.22 11.40 -9.35
C ALA A 36 15.19 10.30 -9.02
N GLU A 37 14.17 10.62 -8.23
CA GLU A 37 13.03 9.72 -7.98
C GLU A 37 12.26 9.43 -9.28
N GLY A 38 12.18 10.42 -10.17
CA GLY A 38 11.68 10.28 -11.52
C GLY A 38 12.39 9.21 -12.34
N VAL A 39 13.73 9.24 -12.33
CA VAL A 39 14.59 8.32 -13.06
C VAL A 39 14.57 6.93 -12.45
N GLU A 40 14.66 6.79 -11.12
CA GLU A 40 14.60 5.47 -10.49
C GLU A 40 13.25 4.79 -10.72
N ARG A 41 12.16 5.54 -10.64
CA ARG A 41 10.84 5.02 -10.97
C ARG A 41 10.73 4.60 -12.43
N SER A 42 11.32 5.35 -13.37
CA SER A 42 11.24 5.02 -14.80
C SER A 42 11.94 3.70 -15.15
N ARG A 43 12.96 3.31 -14.37
CA ARG A 43 13.67 2.02 -14.47
C ARG A 43 12.85 0.84 -13.97
N GLN A 44 11.84 1.08 -13.13
CA GLN A 44 10.96 0.02 -12.63
C GLN A 44 9.99 -0.43 -13.73
N ARG A 45 9.69 -1.74 -13.74
CA ARG A 45 8.73 -2.30 -14.70
C ARG A 45 7.34 -1.71 -14.49
N ALA A 46 6.74 -1.19 -15.56
CA ALA A 46 5.37 -0.73 -15.55
C ALA A 46 4.41 -1.86 -15.95
N PHE A 47 3.26 -1.89 -15.28
CA PHE A 47 2.13 -2.78 -15.60
C PHE A 47 0.93 -1.95 -16.03
N TYR A 48 0.20 -2.44 -17.01
CA TYR A 48 -0.96 -1.77 -17.58
C TYR A 48 -2.18 -2.67 -17.46
N PHE A 49 -3.29 -2.07 -17.05
CA PHE A 49 -4.57 -2.73 -16.87
C PHE A 49 -5.66 -1.89 -17.51
N ALA A 50 -6.76 -2.53 -17.89
CA ALA A 50 -7.97 -1.85 -18.32
C ALA A 50 -9.18 -2.55 -17.71
N ALA A 51 -10.23 -1.79 -17.44
CA ALA A 51 -11.49 -2.32 -16.96
C ALA A 51 -12.66 -1.59 -17.62
N THR A 52 -13.72 -2.35 -17.92
CA THR A 52 -15.03 -1.84 -18.32
C THR A 52 -16.01 -2.11 -17.19
N MET A 53 -16.65 -1.06 -16.68
CA MET A 53 -17.55 -1.10 -15.53
C MET A 53 -18.99 -0.82 -16.00
N SER A 54 -19.94 -1.49 -15.37
CA SER A 54 -21.38 -1.34 -15.66
C SER A 54 -22.19 -1.67 -14.41
N GLY A 55 -23.35 -1.05 -14.23
CA GLY A 55 -24.13 -1.21 -13.00
C GLY A 55 -24.61 -2.64 -12.73
N ASP A 56 -24.72 -3.49 -13.77
CA ASP A 56 -25.03 -4.91 -13.62
C ASP A 56 -23.86 -5.75 -13.06
N GLN A 57 -22.65 -5.18 -12.98
CA GLN A 57 -21.50 -5.79 -12.31
C GLN A 57 -21.43 -5.48 -10.82
N GLU A 58 -22.26 -4.55 -10.31
CA GLU A 58 -22.32 -4.24 -8.89
C GLU A 58 -22.74 -5.46 -8.06
N VAL A 59 -22.07 -5.66 -6.93
CA VAL A 59 -22.35 -6.77 -6.02
C VAL A 59 -23.21 -6.24 -4.87
N PRO A 60 -24.40 -6.82 -4.61
CA PRO A 60 -25.23 -6.40 -3.49
C PRO A 60 -24.49 -6.46 -2.16
N THR A 61 -24.75 -5.50 -1.27
CA THR A 61 -24.34 -5.57 0.12
C THR A 61 -25.26 -6.51 0.89
N GLU A 62 -24.81 -6.98 2.07
CA GLU A 62 -25.61 -7.88 2.90
C GLU A 62 -26.96 -7.24 3.26
N GLY A 63 -28.06 -7.88 2.84
CA GLY A 63 -29.43 -7.43 3.10
C GLY A 63 -29.98 -6.35 2.14
N GLY A 64 -29.20 -5.89 1.16
CA GLY A 64 -29.62 -4.87 0.19
C GLY A 64 -29.68 -5.37 -1.26
N PRO A 65 -30.42 -4.70 -2.16
CA PRO A 65 -30.31 -4.93 -3.60
C PRO A 65 -28.98 -4.38 -4.16
N ALA A 66 -28.58 -4.82 -5.36
CA ALA A 66 -27.54 -4.11 -6.11
C ALA A 66 -28.04 -2.69 -6.45
N VAL A 67 -27.18 -1.70 -6.27
CA VAL A 67 -27.51 -0.27 -6.44
C VAL A 67 -26.88 0.36 -7.68
N GLY A 68 -26.28 -0.44 -8.57
CA GLY A 68 -25.62 0.05 -9.77
C GLY A 68 -26.59 0.67 -10.77
N ASP A 69 -26.18 1.78 -11.40
CA ASP A 69 -26.93 2.43 -12.47
C ASP A 69 -27.12 1.45 -13.66
N PRO A 70 -28.37 1.05 -14.00
CA PRO A 70 -28.61 -0.03 -14.98
C PRO A 70 -27.98 0.21 -16.36
N ASP A 71 -27.96 1.46 -16.81
CA ASP A 71 -27.38 1.91 -18.08
C ASP A 71 -26.04 2.65 -17.92
N GLY A 72 -25.57 2.79 -16.67
CA GLY A 72 -24.27 3.36 -16.33
C GLY A 72 -23.14 2.53 -16.92
N ARG A 73 -22.20 3.19 -17.59
CA ARG A 73 -21.04 2.54 -18.22
C ARG A 73 -19.80 3.38 -17.99
N ALA A 74 -18.69 2.72 -17.67
CA ALA A 74 -17.40 3.37 -17.54
C ALA A 74 -16.25 2.52 -18.08
N THR A 75 -15.16 3.18 -18.45
CA THR A 75 -13.92 2.53 -18.89
C THR A 75 -12.76 3.21 -18.20
N THR A 76 -11.81 2.42 -17.71
CA THR A 76 -10.57 2.94 -17.15
C THR A 76 -9.37 2.20 -17.71
N VAL A 77 -8.28 2.95 -17.88
CA VAL A 77 -6.94 2.39 -18.10
C VAL A 77 -6.08 2.82 -16.92
N VAL A 78 -5.37 1.86 -16.35
CA VAL A 78 -4.54 2.03 -15.16
C VAL A 78 -3.13 1.59 -15.48
N ARG A 79 -2.16 2.38 -15.02
CA ARG A 79 -0.73 2.07 -15.07
C ARG A 79 -0.18 2.05 -13.65
N VAL A 80 0.41 0.94 -13.27
CA VAL A 80 1.12 0.78 -12.00
C VAL A 80 2.62 0.77 -12.27
N GLN A 81 3.36 1.67 -11.63
CA GLN A 81 4.83 1.70 -11.68
C GLN A 81 5.38 2.25 -10.37
N GLY A 82 6.16 1.44 -9.66
CA GLY A 82 6.59 1.76 -8.30
C GLY A 82 5.41 2.02 -7.39
N ASN A 83 5.49 3.08 -6.61
CA ASN A 83 4.44 3.50 -5.69
C ASN A 83 3.34 4.36 -6.35
N ARG A 84 3.25 4.42 -7.68
CA ARG A 84 2.25 5.23 -8.40
C ARG A 84 1.27 4.39 -9.17
N VAL A 85 0.00 4.76 -9.03
CA VAL A 85 -1.12 4.30 -9.86
C VAL A 85 -1.60 5.49 -10.68
N SER A 86 -1.21 5.54 -11.96
CA SER A 86 -1.71 6.52 -12.91
C SER A 86 -2.95 5.98 -13.59
N PHE A 87 -3.98 6.79 -13.74
CA PHE A 87 -5.25 6.34 -14.31
C PHE A 87 -5.89 7.40 -15.19
N VAL A 88 -6.69 6.92 -16.13
CA VAL A 88 -7.74 7.68 -16.79
C VAL A 88 -9.01 6.87 -16.68
N ALA A 89 -10.13 7.53 -16.39
CA ALA A 89 -11.44 6.94 -16.39
C ALA A 89 -12.42 7.86 -17.12
N SER A 90 -13.34 7.28 -17.88
CA SER A 90 -14.46 7.97 -18.47
C SER A 90 -15.74 7.19 -18.24
N TRP A 91 -16.86 7.90 -18.14
CA TRP A 91 -18.17 7.31 -17.88
C TRP A 91 -19.28 8.05 -18.62
N ARG A 92 -20.43 7.37 -18.72
CA ARG A 92 -21.67 7.90 -19.26
C ARG A 92 -22.85 7.30 -18.52
N ASN A 93 -24.00 7.99 -18.60
CA ASN A 93 -25.27 7.56 -18.02
C ASN A 93 -25.17 7.25 -16.52
N GLN A 94 -24.35 8.02 -15.80
CA GLN A 94 -24.25 8.00 -14.35
C GLN A 94 -23.91 9.40 -13.87
N GLN A 95 -24.17 9.68 -12.60
CA GLN A 95 -23.78 10.94 -11.96
C GLN A 95 -22.24 11.07 -11.89
N ALA A 96 -21.74 12.27 -11.61
CA ALA A 96 -20.31 12.46 -11.39
C ALA A 96 -19.81 11.58 -10.24
N ALA A 97 -18.61 11.01 -10.41
CA ALA A 97 -18.02 10.14 -9.41
C ALA A 97 -17.77 10.91 -8.11
N THR A 98 -18.26 10.36 -7.00
CA THR A 98 -17.99 10.85 -5.64
C THR A 98 -16.71 10.25 -5.07
N LEU A 99 -16.42 9.01 -5.43
CA LEU A 99 -15.24 8.24 -5.09
C LEU A 99 -14.78 7.42 -6.30
N PHE A 100 -13.49 7.13 -6.37
CA PHE A 100 -12.95 6.15 -7.30
C PHE A 100 -11.79 5.41 -6.64
N HIS A 101 -11.82 4.08 -6.67
CA HIS A 101 -10.86 3.25 -5.93
C HIS A 101 -10.70 1.87 -6.56
N LEU A 102 -9.64 1.18 -6.15
CA LEU A 102 -9.32 -0.19 -6.57
C LEU A 102 -9.53 -1.14 -5.39
N HIS A 103 -10.31 -2.20 -5.63
CA HIS A 103 -10.58 -3.26 -4.66
C HIS A 103 -9.69 -4.48 -4.86
N GLU A 104 -9.39 -5.18 -3.77
CA GLU A 104 -8.90 -6.56 -3.79
C GLU A 104 -10.07 -7.49 -3.44
N GLY A 105 -10.57 -8.22 -4.44
CA GLY A 105 -11.69 -9.14 -4.26
C GLY A 105 -11.77 -10.19 -5.37
N ARG A 106 -12.52 -11.26 -5.10
CA ARG A 106 -12.88 -12.25 -6.13
C ARG A 106 -14.05 -11.72 -6.95
N ARG A 107 -14.15 -12.12 -8.22
CA ARG A 107 -15.29 -11.77 -9.08
C ARG A 107 -16.61 -12.15 -8.40
N GLY A 108 -17.54 -11.19 -8.31
CA GLY A 108 -18.85 -11.37 -7.67
C GLY A 108 -18.84 -11.28 -6.15
N GLN A 109 -17.74 -10.83 -5.52
CA GLN A 109 -17.64 -10.62 -4.08
C GLN A 109 -17.13 -9.20 -3.82
N ASN A 110 -17.70 -8.54 -2.82
CA ASN A 110 -17.16 -7.28 -2.31
C ASN A 110 -15.78 -7.55 -1.68
N GLY A 111 -14.80 -6.70 -2.03
CA GLY A 111 -13.42 -6.80 -1.58
C GLY A 111 -12.96 -5.55 -0.84
N ASP A 112 -11.81 -5.62 -0.17
CA ASP A 112 -11.23 -4.46 0.54
C ASP A 112 -10.79 -3.38 -0.45
N VAL A 113 -10.95 -2.11 -0.10
CA VAL A 113 -10.35 -1.00 -0.85
C VAL A 113 -8.84 -0.98 -0.58
N ARG A 114 -8.04 -1.07 -1.64
CA ARG A 114 -6.57 -1.04 -1.56
C ARG A 114 -5.96 0.27 -2.01
N VAL A 115 -6.60 0.97 -2.95
CA VAL A 115 -6.08 2.24 -3.48
C VAL A 115 -7.23 3.21 -3.67
N THR A 116 -7.15 4.37 -3.04
CA THR A 116 -8.05 5.49 -3.31
C THR A 116 -7.47 6.32 -4.46
N LEU A 117 -8.20 6.43 -5.56
CA LEU A 117 -7.81 7.18 -6.76
C LEU A 117 -8.42 8.58 -6.78
N LEU A 118 -9.64 8.71 -6.25
CA LEU A 118 -10.37 9.95 -6.05
C LEU A 118 -11.07 9.89 -4.68
N SER A 119 -10.81 10.88 -3.83
CA SER A 119 -11.35 10.98 -2.47
C SER A 119 -12.37 12.11 -2.29
N ALA A 120 -12.63 12.88 -3.35
CA ALA A 120 -13.53 14.03 -3.33
C ALA A 120 -14.46 14.00 -4.53
N ALA A 121 -15.70 14.44 -4.32
CA ALA A 121 -16.68 14.48 -5.39
C ALA A 121 -16.26 15.44 -6.51
N LEU A 122 -16.42 14.97 -7.74
CA LEU A 122 -16.21 15.80 -8.92
C LEU A 122 -17.45 16.65 -9.19
N PRO A 123 -17.29 17.82 -9.86
CA PRO A 123 -18.42 18.57 -10.37
C PRO A 123 -19.33 17.69 -11.24
N GLU A 124 -20.65 17.90 -11.14
CA GLU A 124 -21.68 17.05 -11.79
C GLU A 124 -21.50 16.89 -13.30
N THR A 125 -20.87 17.86 -13.97
CA THR A 125 -20.66 17.87 -15.42
C THR A 125 -19.44 17.05 -15.87
N VAL A 126 -18.62 16.57 -14.94
CA VAL A 126 -17.41 15.80 -15.26
C VAL A 126 -17.80 14.37 -15.66
N THR A 127 -17.38 13.98 -16.86
CA THR A 127 -17.60 12.64 -17.44
C THR A 127 -16.31 11.85 -17.63
N SER A 128 -15.17 12.45 -17.26
CA SER A 128 -13.87 11.79 -17.29
C SER A 128 -12.89 12.45 -16.34
N VAL A 129 -11.99 11.65 -15.76
CA VAL A 129 -10.90 12.12 -14.90
C VAL A 129 -9.61 11.40 -15.27
N ALA A 130 -8.49 12.11 -15.19
CA ALA A 130 -7.16 11.52 -15.23
C ALA A 130 -6.40 11.98 -13.99
N GLY A 131 -5.58 11.09 -13.44
CA GLY A 131 -4.88 11.38 -12.19
C GLY A 131 -3.78 10.39 -11.89
N VAL A 132 -3.10 10.66 -10.78
CA VAL A 132 -2.06 9.80 -10.22
C VAL A 132 -2.28 9.69 -8.73
N ALA A 133 -2.58 8.48 -8.25
CA ALA A 133 -2.52 8.16 -6.83
C ALA A 133 -1.10 7.70 -6.48
N ARG A 134 -0.61 8.15 -5.32
CA ARG A 134 0.60 7.61 -4.69
C ARG A 134 0.17 6.67 -3.58
N ILE A 135 0.80 5.50 -3.52
CA ILE A 135 0.63 4.55 -2.45
C ILE A 135 1.85 4.73 -1.56
N ASP A 136 1.68 5.50 -0.49
CA ASP A 136 2.68 5.57 0.57
C ASP A 136 2.45 4.33 1.44
N ASP A 137 3.18 3.26 1.16
CA ASP A 137 3.10 2.05 1.99
C ASP A 137 3.89 2.30 3.27
N ALA A 138 3.27 3.03 4.20
CA ALA A 138 3.78 3.31 5.54
C ALA A 138 4.04 2.04 6.39
N ARG A 139 3.87 0.84 5.81
CA ARG A 139 4.15 -0.45 6.46
C ARG A 139 5.57 -0.97 6.20
N ILE A 140 6.38 -0.28 5.40
CA ILE A 140 7.81 -0.55 5.28
C ILE A 140 8.56 0.70 5.72
N THR A 141 8.79 0.79 7.02
CA THR A 141 9.68 1.79 7.61
C THR A 141 11.12 1.31 7.63
N GLU A 142 12.00 2.27 7.84
CA GLU A 142 13.44 2.09 7.89
C GLU A 142 13.81 1.07 8.97
N PRO A 143 14.68 0.09 8.65
CA PRO A 143 15.15 -0.83 9.67
C PRO A 143 15.95 -0.07 10.74
N THR A 144 15.54 -0.22 12.00
CA THR A 144 16.18 0.41 13.16
C THR A 144 17.37 -0.41 13.67
N LEU A 145 17.29 -1.73 13.54
CA LEU A 145 18.38 -2.65 13.88
C LEU A 145 18.28 -3.98 13.12
N GLY A 146 19.43 -4.65 13.00
CA GLY A 146 19.54 -5.96 12.41
C GLY A 146 20.61 -6.80 13.09
N HIS A 147 20.29 -8.05 13.38
CA HIS A 147 21.21 -8.94 14.09
C HIS A 147 20.92 -10.43 13.85
N ILE A 148 21.96 -11.24 14.05
CA ILE A 148 21.91 -12.71 14.03
C ILE A 148 21.71 -13.22 15.45
N HIS A 149 20.74 -14.11 15.61
CA HIS A 149 20.49 -14.89 16.82
C HIS A 149 20.94 -16.33 16.64
N ARG A 150 21.25 -16.99 17.76
CA ARG A 150 21.38 -18.45 17.85
C ARG A 150 20.05 -19.06 18.29
N GLY A 151 19.30 -19.64 17.36
CA GLY A 151 18.02 -20.29 17.64
C GLY A 151 17.43 -21.01 16.44
N GLN A 152 16.63 -22.04 16.72
CA GLN A 152 15.90 -22.79 15.70
C GLN A 152 14.65 -22.03 15.22
N ARG A 153 14.10 -22.46 14.08
CA ARG A 153 12.85 -21.91 13.54
C ARG A 153 11.73 -22.01 14.59
N GLY A 154 11.10 -20.87 14.88
CA GLY A 154 9.98 -20.79 15.82
C GLY A 154 10.38 -20.61 17.29
N ALA A 155 11.68 -20.64 17.62
CA ALA A 155 12.17 -20.34 18.96
C ALA A 155 12.95 -19.01 18.98
N ASN A 156 12.86 -18.27 20.08
CA ASN A 156 13.76 -17.15 20.33
C ASN A 156 15.10 -17.67 20.84
N GLY A 157 16.17 -16.95 20.54
CA GLY A 157 17.49 -17.25 21.05
C GLY A 157 18.33 -16.00 21.26
N ASP A 158 19.53 -16.16 21.80
CA ASP A 158 20.39 -15.02 22.13
C ASP A 158 20.91 -14.33 20.88
N VAL A 159 21.06 -13.00 20.93
CA VAL A 159 21.77 -12.23 19.91
C VAL A 159 23.25 -12.59 19.99
N VAL A 160 23.81 -13.05 18.88
CA VAL A 160 25.23 -13.46 18.80
C VAL A 160 26.06 -12.58 17.88
N VAL A 161 25.44 -11.91 16.90
CA VAL A 161 26.12 -10.94 16.03
C VAL A 161 25.22 -9.72 15.78
N PRO A 162 25.49 -8.55 16.37
CA PRO A 162 24.87 -7.31 15.92
C PRO A 162 25.43 -6.93 14.54
N LEU A 163 24.56 -6.64 13.58
CA LEU A 163 24.96 -6.21 12.24
C LEU A 163 24.93 -4.69 12.11
N PHE A 164 23.86 -4.07 12.60
CA PHE A 164 23.74 -2.63 12.80
C PHE A 164 22.78 -2.33 13.95
N THR A 165 22.99 -1.20 14.61
CA THR A 165 22.24 -0.79 15.82
C THR A 165 21.74 0.64 15.74
N THR A 166 21.81 1.23 14.56
CA THR A 166 21.35 2.58 14.25
C THR A 166 20.38 2.49 13.11
N GLU A 167 19.34 3.30 13.16
CA GLU A 167 18.39 3.41 12.07
C GLU A 167 19.07 3.71 10.74
N ILE A 168 18.63 2.99 9.72
CA ILE A 168 19.07 3.22 8.35
C ILE A 168 18.38 4.50 7.86
N PRO A 169 19.11 5.53 7.40
CA PRO A 169 18.49 6.77 6.96
C PRO A 169 17.52 6.60 5.79
N ASP A 170 16.51 7.46 5.73
CA ASP A 170 15.55 7.55 4.64
C ASP A 170 16.23 7.54 3.26
N GLY A 171 15.63 6.80 2.33
CA GLY A 171 16.10 6.71 0.94
C GLY A 171 17.30 5.78 0.72
N VAL A 172 17.85 5.16 1.76
CA VAL A 172 18.86 4.10 1.61
C VAL A 172 18.20 2.78 1.22
N VAL A 173 18.43 2.35 -0.02
CA VAL A 173 17.82 1.13 -0.59
C VAL A 173 18.63 -0.14 -0.37
N ALA A 174 19.87 -0.02 0.12
CA ALA A 174 20.74 -1.15 0.42
C ALA A 174 21.82 -0.77 1.44
N VAL A 175 22.11 -1.69 2.36
CA VAL A 175 23.24 -1.60 3.28
C VAL A 175 24.12 -2.83 3.10
N SER A 176 25.42 -2.60 2.95
CA SER A 176 26.43 -3.65 2.85
C SER A 176 27.62 -3.29 3.73
N GLY A 177 28.19 -4.29 4.39
CA GLY A 177 29.30 -4.09 5.30
C GLY A 177 29.84 -5.40 5.86
N SER A 178 30.77 -5.29 6.79
CA SER A 178 31.33 -6.42 7.53
C SER A 178 31.46 -6.02 8.99
N VAL A 179 31.01 -6.91 9.87
CA VAL A 179 31.16 -6.73 11.32
C VAL A 179 32.24 -7.67 11.84
N PRO A 180 33.19 -7.19 12.67
CA PRO A 180 34.21 -8.06 13.24
C PRO A 180 33.60 -8.95 14.31
N VAL A 181 33.71 -10.27 14.13
CA VAL A 181 33.33 -11.27 15.13
C VAL A 181 34.60 -11.83 15.77
N LYS A 182 34.79 -11.56 17.06
CA LYS A 182 36.00 -11.97 17.81
C LYS A 182 36.03 -13.48 18.12
N ASP A 183 34.85 -14.09 18.22
CA ASP A 183 34.73 -15.51 18.51
C ASP A 183 34.83 -16.36 17.23
N ALA A 184 36.00 -16.96 17.02
CA ALA A 184 36.24 -17.87 15.91
C ALA A 184 35.43 -19.17 16.01
N GLY A 185 35.03 -19.59 17.22
CA GLY A 185 34.14 -20.73 17.45
C GLY A 185 32.74 -20.46 16.91
N LEU A 186 32.15 -19.32 17.27
CA LEU A 186 30.87 -18.87 16.74
C LEU A 186 30.87 -18.82 15.20
N LEU A 187 31.92 -18.28 14.59
CA LEU A 187 32.03 -18.24 13.12
C LEU A 187 32.06 -19.64 12.49
N ARG A 188 32.66 -20.64 13.16
CA ARG A 188 32.61 -22.03 12.72
C ARG A 188 31.21 -22.61 12.86
N GLU A 189 30.55 -22.39 13.99
CA GLU A 189 29.17 -22.86 14.22
C GLU A 189 28.19 -22.33 13.16
N ILE A 190 28.25 -21.04 12.83
CA ILE A 190 27.40 -20.43 11.79
C ILE A 190 27.63 -21.11 10.43
N LYS A 191 28.89 -21.42 10.10
CA LYS A 191 29.25 -22.09 8.83
C LYS A 191 28.79 -23.54 8.80
N ASP A 192 28.97 -24.28 9.90
CA ASP A 192 28.69 -25.71 9.97
C ASP A 192 27.20 -25.99 10.13
N ARG A 193 26.49 -25.14 10.86
CA ARG A 193 25.09 -25.30 11.27
C ARG A 193 24.26 -24.03 11.05
N PRO A 194 24.21 -23.46 9.83
CA PRO A 194 23.55 -22.17 9.59
C PRO A 194 22.07 -22.18 9.98
N ARG A 195 21.38 -23.33 9.86
CA ARG A 195 19.97 -23.45 10.21
C ARG A 195 19.66 -23.37 11.71
N ASP A 196 20.69 -23.34 12.56
CA ASP A 196 20.56 -23.07 14.00
C ASP A 196 20.67 -21.56 14.32
N PHE A 197 20.79 -20.71 13.31
CA PHE A 197 20.89 -19.25 13.44
C PHE A 197 19.89 -18.54 12.55
N TYR A 198 19.30 -17.45 13.03
CA TYR A 198 18.37 -16.64 12.24
C TYR A 198 18.73 -15.16 12.32
N LEU A 199 18.37 -14.41 11.28
CA LEU A 199 18.46 -12.96 11.25
C LEU A 199 17.10 -12.35 11.54
N ASN A 200 17.09 -11.28 12.33
CA ASN A 200 15.95 -10.40 12.48
C ASN A 200 16.29 -9.00 11.96
N LEU A 201 15.30 -8.34 11.38
CA LEU A 201 15.28 -6.89 11.19
C LEU A 201 14.11 -6.32 11.99
N HIS A 202 14.31 -5.13 12.55
CA HIS A 202 13.31 -4.43 13.35
C HIS A 202 13.05 -3.07 12.72
N THR A 203 11.89 -2.53 13.00
CA THR A 203 11.43 -1.19 12.63
C THR A 203 10.91 -0.50 13.89
N GLU A 204 10.59 0.79 13.82
CA GLU A 204 9.94 1.49 14.93
C GLU A 204 8.58 0.85 15.29
N GLU A 205 7.81 0.43 14.29
CA GLU A 205 6.48 -0.15 14.46
C GLU A 205 6.51 -1.61 14.93
N GLN A 206 7.59 -2.34 14.64
CA GLN A 206 7.79 -3.72 15.08
C GLN A 206 9.10 -3.89 15.85
N PRO A 207 9.20 -3.32 17.07
CA PRO A 207 10.43 -3.37 17.87
C PRO A 207 10.76 -4.79 18.35
N GLY A 208 9.78 -5.70 18.37
CA GLY A 208 9.99 -7.14 18.64
C GLY A 208 10.60 -7.92 17.46
N GLY A 209 10.71 -7.31 16.28
CA GLY A 209 11.19 -7.91 15.04
C GLY A 209 10.12 -7.82 13.94
N ALA A 210 10.39 -7.02 12.91
CA ALA A 210 9.53 -6.84 11.75
C ALA A 210 9.56 -8.08 10.84
N VAL A 211 10.75 -8.64 10.61
CA VAL A 211 10.95 -9.84 9.79
C VAL A 211 12.04 -10.75 10.33
N ARG A 212 11.89 -12.06 10.10
CA ARG A 212 12.83 -13.12 10.50
C ARG A 212 13.19 -14.04 9.34
N GLY A 213 14.47 -14.42 9.21
CA GLY A 213 14.93 -15.43 8.25
C GLY A 213 15.96 -16.39 8.84
N GLN A 214 15.72 -17.70 8.74
CA GLN A 214 16.73 -18.70 9.12
C GLN A 214 17.90 -18.67 8.13
N LEU A 215 19.15 -18.71 8.61
CA LEU A 215 20.29 -18.81 7.72
C LEU A 215 20.30 -20.18 7.03
N PHE A 216 20.74 -20.18 5.78
CA PHE A 216 20.94 -21.39 5.01
C PHE A 216 22.22 -21.23 4.18
N ALA A 217 22.88 -22.34 3.90
CA ALA A 217 23.93 -22.42 2.92
C ALA A 217 23.44 -23.29 1.76
N ARG A 218 23.63 -22.83 0.52
CA ARG A 218 23.66 -23.75 -0.61
C ARG A 218 25.05 -24.38 -0.61
N ARG A 219 25.09 -25.71 -0.49
CA ARG A 219 26.31 -26.47 -0.77
C ARG A 219 26.39 -26.73 -2.27
#